data_AF-A0A4Q7Y9F2-F1
#
_entry.id   AF-A0A4Q7Y9F2-F1
#
_cell.length_a   1.000
_cell.length_b   1.000
_cell.length_c   1.000
_cell.angle_alpha   90.00
_cell.angle_beta   90.00
_cell.angle_gamma   90.00
#
_symmetry.space_group_name_H-M   'P 1'
#
loop_
_entity.id
_entity.type
_entity.pdbx_description
1 polymer ?
#
loop_
_entity_poly.entity_id
_entity_poly.type
_entity_poly.pdbx_seq_one_letter_code
_entity_poly.pdbx_strand_id
1 'polypeptide(L)'
;MGSSRANRGGIAYVEVKIGVQHSPKELVIDSPKTPDEIATEVAKAMSGSTKDGLLTLVDERGRQVLVPVDRIAYVEIAQADQRRVGFIAGTGS
;
A
#
# COMPACT_ATOMS: atom_id res chain seq x y z
N MET A 1 -27.93 5.45 28.32
CA MET A 1 -26.50 5.70 28.09
C MET A 1 -25.99 4.57 27.20
N GLY A 2 -25.76 4.82 25.91
CA GLY A 2 -25.43 3.71 24.98
C GLY A 2 -25.53 4.13 23.52
N SER A 3 -24.90 5.24 23.16
CA SER A 3 -24.79 5.66 21.76
C SER A 3 -23.38 5.31 21.27
N SER A 4 -23.13 4.02 21.05
CA SER A 4 -22.01 3.61 20.19
C SER A 4 -22.44 3.86 18.76
N ARG A 5 -22.13 5.05 18.23
CA ARG A 5 -22.27 5.32 16.81
C ARG A 5 -21.27 4.41 16.09
N ALA A 6 -21.79 3.36 15.49
CA ALA A 6 -21.06 2.50 14.58
C ALA A 6 -20.30 3.37 13.59
N ASN A 7 -18.98 3.37 13.72
CA ASN A 7 -18.07 3.92 12.75
C ASN A 7 -18.38 3.19 11.44
N ARG A 8 -18.90 3.90 10.42
CA ARG A 8 -19.01 3.36 9.06
C ARG A 8 -17.56 3.17 8.60
N GLY A 9 -17.02 1.98 8.87
CA GLY A 9 -15.63 1.62 8.63
C GLY A 9 -15.35 1.62 7.14
N GLY A 10 -14.87 2.76 6.63
CA GLY A 10 -14.06 2.75 5.43
C GLY A 10 -12.89 1.83 5.72
N ILE A 11 -12.75 0.79 4.91
CA ILE A 11 -11.59 -0.09 4.87
C ILE A 11 -10.32 0.77 4.91
N ALA A 12 -9.59 0.66 6.02
CA ALA A 12 -8.31 1.34 6.19
C ALA A 12 -7.31 0.57 5.32
N TYR A 13 -6.90 1.18 4.23
CA TYR A 13 -5.85 0.62 3.38
C TYR A 13 -4.47 1.03 3.87
N VAL A 14 -3.46 0.31 3.43
CA VAL A 14 -2.06 0.67 3.61
C VAL A 14 -1.51 1.06 2.25
N GLU A 15 -0.98 2.28 2.15
CA GLU A 15 -0.27 2.74 0.96
C GLU A 15 1.17 2.21 1.04
N VAL A 16 1.55 1.38 0.08
CA VAL A 16 2.90 0.83 -0.04
C VAL A 16 3.58 1.49 -1.22
N LYS A 17 4.65 2.26 -0.97
CA LYS A 17 5.49 2.82 -2.03
C LYS A 17 6.74 1.99 -2.21
N ILE A 18 7.08 1.69 -3.47
CA ILE A 18 8.30 0.95 -3.82
C ILE A 18 9.12 1.82 -4.76
N GLY A 19 10.30 2.22 -4.28
CA GLY A 19 11.33 2.81 -5.12
C GLY A 19 12.05 1.71 -5.90
N VAL A 20 12.21 1.90 -7.22
CA VAL A 20 12.91 0.95 -8.10
C VAL A 20 14.26 1.52 -8.52
N GLN A 21 15.32 0.74 -8.39
CA GLN A 21 16.67 1.14 -8.80
C GLN A 21 16.70 1.48 -10.29
N HIS A 22 17.47 2.52 -10.65
CA HIS A 22 17.60 3.01 -12.03
C HIS A 22 16.28 3.45 -12.68
N SER A 23 15.23 3.65 -11.88
CA SER A 23 13.95 4.20 -12.31
C SER A 23 13.68 5.50 -11.55
N PRO A 24 13.28 6.58 -12.22
CA PRO A 24 12.79 7.78 -11.55
C PRO A 24 11.36 7.62 -11.03
N LYS A 25 10.70 6.49 -11.31
CA LYS A 25 9.31 6.22 -10.93
C LYS A 25 9.25 5.35 -9.68
N GLU A 26 8.30 5.67 -8.81
CA GLU A 26 7.83 4.83 -7.72
C GLU A 26 6.60 4.01 -8.16
N LEU A 27 6.44 2.81 -7.57
CA LEU A 27 5.18 2.08 -7.60
C LEU A 27 4.41 2.40 -6.33
N VAL A 28 3.11 2.68 -6.45
CA VAL A 28 2.22 2.89 -5.31
C VAL A 28 1.15 1.81 -5.35
N ILE A 29 1.01 1.08 -4.25
CA ILE A 29 0.08 -0.04 -4.09
C ILE A 29 -0.78 0.23 -2.86
N ASP A 30 -2.09 0.35 -3.05
CA ASP A 30 -3.05 0.41 -1.95
C ASP A 30 -3.47 -1.00 -1.56
N SER A 31 -2.93 -1.50 -0.46
CA SER A 31 -3.14 -2.87 0.01
C SER A 31 -4.25 -2.94 1.08
N PRO A 32 -5.12 -3.96 1.04
CA PRO A 32 -6.09 -4.24 2.10
C PRO A 32 -5.47 -4.89 3.35
N LYS A 33 -4.17 -5.21 3.32
CA LYS A 33 -3.46 -5.83 4.45
C LYS A 33 -3.08 -4.80 5.50
N THR A 34 -2.80 -5.28 6.70
CA THR A 34 -2.23 -4.46 7.78
C THR A 34 -0.76 -4.12 7.50
N PRO A 35 -0.21 -3.05 8.12
CA PRO A 35 1.20 -2.71 7.95
C PRO A 35 2.15 -3.82 8.38
N ASP A 36 1.82 -4.55 9.45
CA ASP A 36 2.65 -5.62 9.99
C ASP A 36 2.71 -6.83 9.04
N GLU A 37 1.59 -7.14 8.38
CA GLU A 37 1.54 -8.16 7.33
C GLU A 37 2.42 -7.75 6.14
N ILE A 38 2.33 -6.49 5.70
CA ILE A 38 3.18 -5.97 4.62
C ILE A 38 4.66 -6.00 5.01
N ALA A 39 5.02 -5.53 6.20
CA ALA A 39 6.40 -5.56 6.69
C ALA A 39 6.95 -6.98 6.73
N THR A 40 6.13 -7.94 7.16
CA THR A 40 6.48 -9.36 7.18
C THR A 40 6.71 -9.92 5.78
N GLU A 41 5.85 -9.59 4.81
CA GLU A 41 6.01 -10.03 3.42
C GLU A 41 7.25 -9.44 2.76
N VAL A 42 7.51 -8.17 3.00
CA VAL A 42 8.74 -7.50 2.54
C VAL A 42 9.97 -8.18 3.15
N ALA A 43 10.00 -8.42 4.45
CA ALA A 43 11.12 -9.09 5.12
C ALA A 43 11.34 -10.53 4.60
N LYS A 44 10.27 -11.28 4.34
CA LYS A 44 10.34 -12.63 3.75
C LYS A 44 10.93 -12.59 2.33
N ALA A 45 10.51 -11.66 1.49
CA ALA A 45 11.07 -11.50 0.15
C ALA A 45 12.56 -11.11 0.21
N MET A 46 12.91 -10.13 1.06
CA MET A 46 14.28 -9.61 1.21
C MET A 46 15.25 -10.65 1.80
N SER A 47 14.78 -11.53 2.67
CA SER A 47 15.60 -12.63 3.22
C SER A 47 15.87 -13.76 2.23
N GLY A 48 15.32 -13.70 1.01
CA GLY A 48 15.44 -14.77 0.03
C GLY A 48 14.60 -16.01 0.36
N SER A 49 13.61 -15.87 1.26
CA SER A 49 12.71 -16.97 1.61
C SER A 49 11.73 -17.31 0.49
N THR A 50 11.57 -16.41 -0.48
CA THR A 50 10.79 -16.60 -1.70
C THR A 50 11.66 -17.21 -2.81
N LYS A 51 11.30 -18.41 -3.31
CA LYS A 51 12.09 -19.15 -4.30
C LYS A 51 12.29 -18.43 -5.65
N ASP A 52 11.42 -17.48 -5.95
CA ASP A 52 11.40 -16.71 -7.20
C ASP A 52 12.13 -15.37 -7.10
N GLY A 53 12.55 -14.95 -5.89
CA GLY A 53 13.20 -13.65 -5.68
C GLY A 53 12.29 -12.44 -5.91
N LEU A 54 10.96 -12.62 -5.75
CA LEU A 54 9.96 -11.58 -6.00
C LEU A 54 9.30 -11.11 -4.70
N LEU A 55 9.10 -9.80 -4.58
CA LEU A 55 8.08 -9.23 -3.71
C LEU A 55 6.77 -9.18 -4.48
N THR A 56 5.75 -9.90 -3.99
CA THR A 56 4.41 -9.88 -4.58
C THR A 56 3.44 -9.20 -3.63
N LEU A 57 2.82 -8.11 -4.08
CA LEU A 57 1.77 -7.41 -3.36
C LEU A 57 0.46 -7.48 -4.14
N VAL A 58 -0.66 -7.43 -3.42
CA VAL A 58 -2.01 -7.41 -4.01
C VAL A 58 -2.65 -6.10 -3.62
N ASP A 59 -3.15 -5.36 -4.61
CA ASP A 59 -3.90 -4.14 -4.34
C ASP A 59 -5.37 -4.41 -4.00
N GLU A 60 -6.09 -3.38 -3.57
CA GLU A 60 -7.51 -3.43 -3.24
C GLU A 60 -8.41 -3.94 -4.38
N ARG A 61 -7.95 -3.85 -5.63
CA ARG A 61 -8.67 -4.27 -6.83
C ARG A 61 -8.36 -5.72 -7.21
N GLY A 62 -7.56 -6.42 -6.41
CA GLY A 62 -7.10 -7.78 -6.68
C GLY A 62 -5.99 -7.87 -7.73
N ARG A 63 -5.39 -6.75 -8.15
CA ARG A 63 -4.24 -6.79 -9.08
C ARG A 63 -3.00 -7.20 -8.29
N GLN A 64 -2.26 -8.14 -8.87
CA GLN A 64 -0.96 -8.54 -8.36
C GLN A 64 0.15 -7.68 -8.97
N VAL A 65 0.99 -7.11 -8.11
CA VAL A 65 2.19 -6.38 -8.47
C VAL A 65 3.38 -7.22 -8.02
N LEU A 66 4.20 -7.64 -8.98
CA LEU A 66 5.40 -8.45 -8.74
C LEU A 66 6.63 -7.59 -9.00
N VAL A 67 7.52 -7.51 -8.03
CA VAL A 67 8.74 -6.70 -8.09
C VAL A 67 9.94 -7.57 -7.77
N PRO A 68 10.95 -7.66 -8.66
CA PRO A 68 12.21 -8.32 -8.35
C PRO A 68 12.89 -7.66 -7.15
N VAL A 69 13.25 -8.45 -6.14
CA VAL A 69 13.83 -7.95 -4.88
C VAL A 69 15.14 -7.21 -5.11
N ASP A 70 15.96 -7.68 -6.07
CA ASP A 70 17.24 -7.08 -6.46
C ASP A 70 17.11 -5.69 -7.11
N ARG A 71 15.90 -5.31 -7.54
CA ARG A 71 15.60 -3.99 -8.13
C ARG A 71 14.99 -3.01 -7.16
N ILE A 72 14.69 -3.42 -5.93
CA ILE A 72 14.09 -2.53 -4.94
C ILE A 72 15.19 -1.62 -4.36
N ALA A 73 14.93 -0.32 -4.36
CA ALA A 73 15.77 0.68 -3.70
C ALA A 73 15.30 0.91 -2.25
N TYR A 74 13.99 0.99 -2.04
CA TYR A 74 13.35 1.08 -0.73
C TYR A 74 11.88 0.66 -0.82
N VAL A 75 11.29 0.38 0.35
CA VAL A 75 9.85 0.20 0.53
C VAL A 75 9.39 1.10 1.67
N GLU A 76 8.41 1.94 1.41
CA GLU A 76 7.71 2.75 2.42
C GLU A 76 6.34 2.12 2.69
N ILE A 77 5.99 1.98 3.97
CA ILE A 77 4.69 1.46 4.42
C ILE A 77 4.01 2.58 5.18
N ALA A 78 3.02 3.21 4.57
CA ALA A 78 2.24 4.26 5.19
C ALA A 78 0.82 3.75 5.47
N GLN A 79 0.29 4.05 6.65
CA GLN A 79 -1.17 3.98 6.84
C GLN A 79 -1.80 4.89 5.81
N ALA A 80 -2.77 4.41 5.03
CA ALA A 80 -3.46 5.30 4.10
C ALA A 80 -4.12 6.38 4.94
N ASP A 81 -3.61 7.59 4.83
CA ASP A 81 -4.27 8.76 5.36
C ASP A 81 -5.65 8.74 4.70
N GLN A 82 -6.72 8.80 5.49
CA GLN A 82 -8.07 8.91 4.96
C GLN A 82 -8.11 10.25 4.23
N ARG A 83 -7.70 10.29 2.95
CA ARG A 83 -7.74 11.48 2.12
C ARG A 83 -9.21 11.86 2.08
N ARG A 84 -9.58 12.83 2.92
CA ARG A 84 -10.84 13.55 2.82
C ARG A 84 -10.88 14.02 1.39
N VAL A 85 -11.82 13.48 0.59
CA VAL A 85 -12.10 14.02 -0.72
C VAL A 85 -12.41 15.50 -0.55
N GLY A 86 -11.46 16.34 -0.95
CA GLY A 86 -11.65 17.77 -1.08
C GLY A 86 -12.53 17.99 -2.30
N PHE A 87 -13.84 18.10 -2.09
CA PHE A 87 -14.71 18.73 -3.08
C PHE A 87 -14.33 20.22 -3.15
N ILE A 88 -13.35 20.54 -3.99
CA ILE A 88 -13.19 21.87 -4.56
C ILE A 88 -13.50 21.72 -6.05
N ALA A 89 -14.77 21.85 -6.38
CA ALA A 89 -15.19 22.37 -7.66
C ALA A 89 -16.11 23.55 -7.36
N GLY A 90 -15.50 24.72 -7.21
CA GLY A 90 -16.21 25.97 -7.45
C GLY A 90 -16.49 26.09 -8.93
N THR A 91 -17.69 26.51 -9.29
CA THR A 91 -17.90 27.39 -10.43
C THR A 91 -19.03 28.31 -10.02
N GLY A 92 -18.66 29.59 -9.86
CA GLY A 92 -19.62 30.65 -9.68
C GLY A 92 -20.56 30.75 -10.89
N SER A 93 -21.74 31.27 -10.62
CA SER A 93 -22.54 32.01 -11.59
C SER A 93 -23.11 33.21 -10.85
#